data_AF-E7RRU8-F1
#
_entry.id   AF-E7RRU8-F1
#
_cell.length_a   1.000
_cell.length_b   1.000
_cell.length_c   1.000
_cell.angle_alpha   90.00
_cell.angle_beta   90.00
_cell.angle_gamma   90.00
#
_symmetry.space_group_name_H-M   'P 1'
#
loop_
_entity.id
_entity.type
_entity.pdbx_description
1 polymer ?
#
loop_
_entity_poly.entity_id
_entity_poly.type
_entity_poly.pdbx_seq_one_letter_code
_entity_poly.pdbx_strand_id
1 'polypeptide(L)' 'MKKLIVILKKRWQAETPRLYRRIRNLSMGISGCAVAINAALMAAGARVPEWFCTVYPYLVGVPAAIAFVLQFGEQGRMKD' A
#
# COMPACT_ATOMS: atom_id res chain seq x y z
N MET A 1 9.57 0.68 -36.04
CA MET A 1 8.78 -0.15 -35.12
C MET A 1 9.55 -0.64 -33.89
N LYS A 2 10.74 -1.26 -34.02
CA LYS A 2 11.53 -1.74 -32.87
C LYS A 2 11.80 -0.65 -31.79
N LYS A 3 12.06 0.59 -32.18
CA LYS A 3 12.26 1.72 -31.24
C LYS A 3 11.03 2.05 -30.39
N LEU A 4 9.81 2.02 -30.96
CA LEU A 4 8.58 2.31 -30.21
C LEU A 4 8.29 1.22 -29.19
N ILE A 5 8.49 -0.05 -29.57
CA ILE A 5 8.33 -1.20 -28.67
C ILE A 5 9.34 -1.11 -27.50
N VAL A 6 10.59 -0.73 -27.77
CA VAL A 6 11.61 -0.54 -26.73
C VAL A 6 11.28 0.64 -25.80
N ILE A 7 10.75 1.74 -26.33
CA ILE A 7 10.33 2.90 -25.52
C ILE A 7 9.13 2.55 -24.64
N LEU A 8 8.14 1.84 -25.18
CA LEU A 8 6.98 1.36 -24.42
C LEU A 8 7.41 0.37 -23.33
N LYS A 9 8.29 -0.58 -23.66
CA LYS A 9 8.87 -1.52 -22.68
C LYS A 9 9.62 -0.78 -21.57
N LYS A 10 10.44 0.23 -21.92
CA LYS A 10 11.17 1.04 -20.93
C LYS A 10 10.24 1.91 -20.05
N ARG A 11 9.12 2.41 -20.59
CA ARG A 11 8.10 3.11 -19.80
C ARG A 11 7.38 2.18 -18.84
N TRP A 12 7.15 0.94 -19.25
CA TRP A 12 6.50 -0.07 -18.41
C TRP A 12 7.43 -0.63 -17.34
N GLN A 13 8.73 -0.71 -17.64
CA GLN A 13 9.82 -1.03 -16.70
C GLN A 13 10.34 0.18 -15.92
N ALA A 14 9.76 1.38 -16.14
CA ALA A 14 10.21 2.57 -15.45
C ALA A 14 9.98 2.39 -13.95
N GLU A 15 11.07 2.54 -13.20
CA GLU A 15 11.12 2.39 -11.75
C GLU A 15 9.92 3.07 -11.09
N THR A 16 9.27 2.39 -10.13
CA THR A 16 8.21 3.03 -9.36
C THR A 16 8.81 4.28 -8.72
N PRO A 17 8.30 5.49 -9.03
CA PRO A 17 8.97 6.72 -8.64
C PRO A 17 9.18 6.71 -7.13
N ARG A 18 10.33 7.22 -6.66
CA ARG A 18 10.66 7.26 -5.22
C ARG A 18 9.52 7.85 -4.36
N LEU A 19 8.72 8.73 -4.96
CA LEU A 19 7.50 9.28 -4.38
C LEU A 19 6.48 8.19 -3.99
N TYR A 20 6.19 7.21 -4.85
CA TYR A 20 5.22 6.14 -4.57
C TYR A 20 5.71 5.20 -3.46
N ARG A 21 7.01 4.90 -3.40
CA ARG A 21 7.58 4.15 -2.28
C ARG A 21 7.44 4.90 -0.95
N ARG A 22 7.61 6.23 -0.96
CA ARG A 22 7.38 7.05 0.24
C ARG A 22 5.91 7.06 0.65
N ILE A 23 4.99 7.19 -0.30
CA ILE A 23 3.55 7.12 -0.05
C ILE A 23 3.17 5.76 0.56
N ARG A 24 3.67 4.66 0.00
CA ARG A 24 3.49 3.31 0.55
C ARG A 24 3.94 3.22 2.01
N ASN A 25 5.14 3.70 2.31
CA ASN A 25 5.68 3.60 3.66
C ASN A 25 4.85 4.44 4.65
N LEU A 26 4.41 5.63 4.24
CA LEU A 26 3.52 6.48 5.05
C LEU A 26 2.16 5.80 5.28
N SER A 27 1.56 5.24 4.23
CA SER A 27 0.27 4.56 4.30
C SER A 27 0.33 3.31 5.18
N MET A 28 1.43 2.55 5.10
CA MET A 28 1.66 1.39 5.96
C MET A 28 1.83 1.78 7.43
N GLY A 29 2.47 2.92 7.72
CA GLY A 29 2.56 3.46 9.08
C GLY A 29 1.19 3.77 9.68
N ILE A 30 0.34 4.45 8.91
CA ILE A 30 -1.04 4.77 9.32
C ILE A 30 -1.85 3.48 9.57
N SER A 31 -1.73 2.49 8.68
CA SER A 31 -2.37 1.19 8.85
C SER A 31 -1.93 0.49 10.13
N GLY A 32 -0.61 0.45 10.38
CA GLY A 32 -0.05 -0.15 11.59
C GLY A 32 -0.57 0.50 12.88
N CYS A 33 -0.63 1.82 12.92
CA CYS A 33 -1.22 2.55 14.04
C CYS A 33 -2.71 2.21 14.23
N ALA A 34 -3.49 2.16 13.16
CA ALA A 34 -4.91 1.82 13.23
C ALA A 34 -5.14 0.42 13.81
N VAL A 35 -4.36 -0.57 13.36
CA VAL A 35 -4.42 -1.95 13.88
C VAL A 35 -4.02 -1.99 15.35
N ALA A 36 -2.97 -1.26 15.76
CA ALA A 36 -2.55 -1.19 17.15
C ALA A 36 -3.63 -0.61 18.07
N ILE A 37 -4.30 0.47 17.63
CA ILE A 37 -5.42 1.08 18.37
C ILE A 37 -6.57 0.09 18.50
N ASN A 38 -6.95 -0.60 17.42
CA ASN A 38 -8.02 -1.57 17.44
C ASN A 38 -7.71 -2.75 18.38
N ALA A 39 -6.47 -3.26 18.34
CA ALA A 39 -6.01 -4.31 19.23
C ALA A 39 -6.03 -3.87 20.71
N ALA A 40 -5.59 -2.64 21.00
CA ALA A 40 -5.62 -2.08 22.35
C ALA A 40 -7.04 -1.91 22.88
N LEU A 41 -7.97 -1.42 22.05
CA LEU A 41 -9.39 -1.27 22.42
C LEU A 41 -10.04 -2.62 22.72
N MET A 42 -9.77 -3.63 21.88
CA MET A 42 -10.26 -5.00 22.10
C MET A 42 -9.68 -5.61 23.38
N ALA A 43 -8.37 -5.45 23.62
CA ALA A 43 -7.71 -5.95 24.82
C ALA A 43 -8.22 -5.29 26.11
N ALA A 44 -8.58 -4.00 26.04
CA ALA A 44 -9.16 -3.26 27.16
C ALA A 44 -10.66 -3.53 27.37
N GLY A 45 -11.32 -4.26 26.47
CA GLY A 45 -12.78 -4.43 26.49
C GLY A 45 -13.55 -3.13 26.26
N ALA A 46 -12.91 -2.11 25.69
CA ALA A 46 -13.50 -0.81 25.47
C ALA A 46 -14.48 -0.83 24.29
N ARG A 47 -15.54 -0.03 24.36
CA ARG A 47 -16.45 0.15 23.23
C ARG A 47 -15.75 0.96 22.15
N VAL A 48 -15.62 0.36 20.97
CA VAL A 48 -15.06 1.03 19.80
C VAL A 48 -16.05 2.10 19.31
N PRO A 49 -15.60 3.35 19.08
CA PRO A 49 -16.47 4.38 18.52
C PRO A 49 -17.00 3.98 17.13
N GLU A 50 -18.27 4.29 16.84
CA GLU A 50 -18.92 3.89 15.59
C GLU A 50 -18.20 4.45 14.36
N TRP A 51 -17.77 5.71 14.41
CA TRP A 51 -16.98 6.33 13.33
C TRP A 51 -15.69 5.57 13.05
N PHE A 52 -15.06 4.98 14.07
CA PHE A 52 -13.83 4.23 13.91
C PHE A 52 -14.11 2.90 13.21
N CYS A 53 -15.21 2.22 13.53
CA CYS A 53 -15.64 1.02 12.80
C CYS A 53 -15.87 1.29 11.31
N THR A 54 -16.38 2.47 10.96
CA THR A 54 -16.58 2.85 9.54
C THR A 54 -15.26 3.14 8.83
N VAL A 55 -14.32 3.82 9.49
CA VAL A 55 -13.07 4.31 8.86
C VAL A 55 -11.96 3.24 8.88
N TYR A 56 -11.93 2.39 9.91
CA TYR A 56 -10.90 1.37 10.11
C TYR A 56 -10.65 0.45 8.90
N PRO A 57 -11.67 -0.09 8.21
CA PRO A 57 -11.46 -0.90 7.01
C PRO A 57 -10.71 -0.16 5.91
N TYR A 58 -10.92 1.15 5.75
CA TYR A 58 -10.23 1.95 4.75
C TYR A 58 -8.78 2.24 5.14
N LEU A 59 -8.52 2.47 6.43
CA LEU A 59 -7.16 2.68 6.96
C LEU A 59 -6.27 1.45 6.80
N VAL A 60 -6.86 0.24 6.74
CA VAL A 60 -6.11 -1.00 6.53
C VAL A 60 -6.14 -1.43 5.07
N GLY A 61 -7.30 -1.33 4.40
CA GLY A 61 -7.50 -1.80 3.04
C GLY A 61 -6.76 -0.98 1.99
N VAL A 62 -6.76 0.35 2.08
CA VAL A 62 -6.09 1.21 1.10
C VAL A 62 -4.56 0.99 1.12
N PRO A 63 -3.87 0.98 2.28
CA PRO A 63 -2.45 0.69 2.33
C PRO A 63 -2.11 -0.73 1.85
N ALA A 64 -2.94 -1.72 2.15
CA ALA A 64 -2.77 -3.08 1.66
C ALA A 64 -2.88 -3.16 0.13
N ALA A 65 -3.85 -2.48 -0.47
CA ALA A 65 -4.00 -2.40 -1.93
C ALA A 65 -2.80 -1.71 -2.58
N ILE A 66 -2.31 -0.60 -2.01
CA ILE A 66 -1.11 0.10 -2.49
C ILE A 66 0.11 -0.82 -2.42
N ALA A 67 0.31 -1.51 -1.30
CA ALA A 67 1.42 -2.45 -1.12
C ALA A 67 1.35 -3.60 -2.13
N PHE A 68 0.17 -4.17 -2.35
CA PHE A 68 -0.08 -5.22 -3.32
C PHE A 68 0.26 -4.79 -4.75
N VAL A 69 -0.24 -3.63 -5.19
CA VAL A 69 0.04 -3.09 -6.54
C VAL A 69 1.54 -2.83 -6.74
N LEU A 70 2.21 -2.29 -5.73
CA LEU A 70 3.65 -2.02 -5.80
C LEU A 70 4.47 -3.32 -5.84
N GLN A 71 4.03 -4.37 -5.14
CA GLN A 71 4.68 -5.67 -5.17
C GLN A 71 4.68 -6.29 -6.58
N PHE A 72 3.61 -6.16 -7.36
CA PHE A 72 3.61 -6.61 -8.76
C PHE A 72 4.61 -5.85 -9.62
N GLY A 73 4.70 -4.53 -9.41
CA GLY A 73 5.70 -3.70 -10.08
C GLY A 73 7.14 -4.11 -9.76
N GLU A 74 7.39 -4.59 -8.53
CA GLU A 74 8.71 -5.06 -8.09
C GLU A 74 8.99 -6.52 -8.51
N GLN A 75 7.98 -7.39 -8.58
CA GLN A 75 8.12 -8.80 -9.02
C GLN A 75 8.46 -8.95 -10.50
N GLY A 76 7.98 -8.06 -11.37
CA GLY A 76 8.40 -8.03 -12.78
C GLY A 76 9.90 -7.80 -12.99
N ARG A 77 10.62 -7.40 -11.93
CA ARG A 77 12.06 -7.12 -11.92
C ARG A 77 12.94 -8.30 -11.48
N MET A 78 12.39 -9.33 -10.83
CA MET A 78 13.14 -10.50 -10.34
C MET A 78 13.23 -11.62 -11.37
N LYS A 79 12.53 -11.49 -12.51
CA LYS A 79 12.49 -12.48 -13.60
C LYS A 79 13.30 -12.08 -14.84
N ASP A 80 13.86 -10.87 -14.86
CA ASP A 80 14.81 -10.37 -15.87
C ASP A 80 16.25 -10.50 -15.33
#